data_AF-A0A377UUY3-F1
#
_entry.id   AF-A0A377UUY3-F1
#
_cell.length_a   1.000
_cell.length_b   1.000
_cell.length_c   1.000
_cell.angle_alpha   90.00
_cell.angle_beta   90.00
_cell.angle_gamma   90.00
#
_symmetry.space_group_name_H-M   'P 1'
#
loop_
_entity.id
_entity.type
_entity.pdbx_description
1 polymer ?
#
loop_
_entity_poly.entity_id
_entity_poly.type
_entity_poly.pdbx_seq_one_letter_code
_entity_poly.pdbx_strand_id
1 'polypeptide(L)'
;MQALHDAARMIMTGDASVCLIGGVEHMGHVPMSHGVDFHPGLSRNVAKAAGMMGLTAEMLARLHGISREMQDQFAARSHARAWAATQSGAFKAEIIPTGGHDADGVLKSFNYDEVIRPEPPSRRCPRLNRRLTR
;
A
#
# COMPACT_ATOMS: atom_id res chain seq x y z
N MET A 1 -0.28 -3.88 12.11
CA MET A 1 -0.50 -3.12 13.37
C MET A 1 -1.10 -3.98 14.48
N GLN A 2 -2.18 -4.74 14.27
CA GLN A 2 -2.81 -5.52 15.35
C GLN A 2 -1.84 -6.47 16.08
N ALA A 3 -1.01 -7.23 15.34
CA ALA A 3 0.00 -8.12 15.93
C ALA A 3 0.98 -7.41 16.90
N LEU A 4 1.32 -6.13 16.62
CA LEU A 4 2.15 -5.32 17.53
C LEU A 4 1.39 -4.99 18.82
N HIS A 5 0.11 -4.61 18.73
CA HIS A 5 -0.68 -4.29 19.92
C HIS A 5 -0.85 -5.49 20.85
N ASP A 6 -1.06 -6.67 20.28
CA ASP A 6 -1.24 -7.88 21.09
C ASP A 6 0.07 -8.31 21.75
N ALA A 7 1.20 -8.24 21.04
CA ALA A 7 2.52 -8.47 21.62
C ALA A 7 2.86 -7.44 22.73
N ALA A 8 2.55 -6.16 22.50
CA ALA A 8 2.76 -5.13 23.51
C ALA A 8 1.94 -5.41 24.78
N ARG A 9 0.68 -5.83 24.62
CA ARG A 9 -0.18 -6.23 25.75
C ARG A 9 0.40 -7.43 26.50
N MET A 10 0.84 -8.47 25.81
CA MET A 10 1.46 -9.65 26.45
C MET A 10 2.69 -9.25 27.27
N ILE A 11 3.50 -8.31 26.78
CA ILE A 11 4.65 -7.79 27.52
C ILE A 11 4.20 -7.00 28.74
N MET A 12 3.21 -6.12 28.58
CA MET A 12 2.69 -5.28 29.66
C MET A 12 2.04 -6.07 30.79
N THR A 13 1.37 -7.19 30.48
CA THR A 13 0.71 -8.05 31.49
C THR A 13 1.68 -9.04 32.14
N GLY A 14 2.92 -9.11 31.67
CA GLY A 14 3.92 -10.09 32.15
C GLY A 14 3.74 -11.49 31.56
N ASP A 15 2.85 -11.66 30.59
CA ASP A 15 2.62 -12.94 29.90
C ASP A 15 3.74 -13.28 28.91
N ALA A 16 4.49 -12.27 28.44
CA ALA A 16 5.67 -12.43 27.62
C ALA A 16 6.79 -11.48 28.03
N SER A 17 8.04 -11.88 27.80
CA SER A 17 9.22 -11.02 27.98
C SER A 17 9.81 -10.55 26.66
N VAL A 18 9.67 -11.34 25.59
CA VAL A 18 10.15 -11.05 24.23
C VAL A 18 9.13 -11.58 23.23
N CYS A 19 8.79 -10.78 22.21
CA CYS A 19 7.91 -11.17 21.12
C CYS A 19 8.53 -10.80 19.77
N LEU A 20 8.38 -11.66 18.77
CA LEU A 20 8.67 -11.34 17.37
C LEU A 20 7.36 -11.07 16.63
N ILE A 21 7.31 -9.97 15.87
CA ILE A 21 6.10 -9.51 15.19
C ILE A 21 6.41 -9.08 13.75
N GLY A 22 5.41 -9.15 12.88
CA GLY A 22 5.51 -8.74 11.49
C GLY A 22 4.21 -8.97 10.74
N GLY A 23 4.27 -8.86 9.42
CA GLY A 23 3.18 -9.19 8.50
C GLY A 23 3.73 -9.32 7.08
N VAL A 24 3.04 -10.09 6.24
CA VAL A 24 3.41 -10.30 4.84
C VAL A 24 2.16 -10.28 3.97
N GLU A 25 2.29 -9.73 2.77
CA GLU A 25 1.23 -9.72 1.76
C GLU A 25 1.86 -9.99 0.40
N HIS A 26 1.50 -11.10 -0.26
CA HIS A 26 2.01 -11.43 -1.60
C HIS A 26 0.89 -11.35 -2.64
N MET A 27 0.53 -10.13 -3.02
CA MET A 27 -0.60 -9.85 -3.92
C MET A 27 -0.46 -10.44 -5.33
N GLY A 28 0.75 -10.79 -5.76
CA GLY A 28 0.98 -11.45 -7.06
C GLY A 28 0.56 -12.92 -7.09
N HIS A 29 0.64 -13.63 -5.96
CA HIS A 29 0.27 -15.05 -5.83
C HIS A 29 -1.13 -15.20 -5.26
N VAL A 30 -1.52 -14.30 -4.36
CA VAL A 30 -2.87 -14.21 -3.81
C VAL A 30 -3.39 -12.79 -4.08
N PRO A 31 -4.00 -12.55 -5.26
CA PRO A 31 -4.62 -11.26 -5.56
C PRO A 31 -5.68 -10.88 -4.54
N MET A 32 -5.86 -9.58 -4.29
CA MET A 32 -6.85 -9.07 -3.32
C MET A 32 -8.29 -9.57 -3.58
N SER A 33 -8.63 -9.84 -4.85
CA SER A 33 -9.96 -10.33 -5.24
C SER A 33 -10.08 -11.86 -5.23
N HIS A 34 -9.01 -12.58 -4.92
CA HIS A 34 -9.00 -14.03 -4.92
C HIS A 34 -9.92 -14.57 -3.80
N GLY A 35 -10.84 -15.48 -4.14
CA GLY A 35 -11.71 -16.13 -3.16
C GLY A 35 -12.72 -15.21 -2.47
N VAL A 36 -12.97 -14.01 -2.99
CA VAL A 36 -13.94 -13.08 -2.39
C VAL A 36 -15.37 -13.54 -2.69
N ASP A 37 -16.06 -14.00 -1.65
CA ASP A 37 -17.50 -14.30 -1.65
C ASP A 37 -18.20 -13.51 -0.54
N PHE A 38 -18.82 -12.40 -0.91
CA PHE A 38 -19.53 -11.56 0.06
C PHE A 38 -20.88 -12.16 0.41
N HIS A 39 -21.11 -12.41 1.70
CA HIS A 39 -22.38 -12.89 2.19
C HIS A 39 -23.56 -11.98 1.74
N PRO A 40 -24.59 -12.50 1.04
CA PRO A 40 -25.67 -11.68 0.48
C PRO A 40 -26.41 -10.82 1.52
N GLY A 41 -26.56 -11.36 2.73
CA GLY A 41 -27.19 -10.67 3.86
C GLY A 41 -26.48 -9.38 4.30
N LEU A 42 -25.21 -9.17 3.91
CA LEU A 42 -24.49 -7.94 4.20
C LEU A 42 -25.18 -6.72 3.56
N SER A 43 -25.81 -6.91 2.39
CA SER A 43 -26.51 -5.85 1.66
C SER A 43 -27.73 -5.28 2.40
N ARG A 44 -28.20 -5.95 3.46
CA ARG A 44 -29.32 -5.46 4.30
C ARG A 44 -28.92 -4.26 5.16
N ASN A 45 -27.65 -4.21 5.59
CA ASN A 45 -27.16 -3.22 6.55
C ASN A 45 -26.00 -2.38 6.00
N VAL A 46 -25.36 -2.81 4.92
CA VAL A 46 -24.18 -2.16 4.35
C VAL A 46 -24.34 -2.07 2.83
N ALA A 47 -24.05 -0.89 2.26
CA ALA A 47 -24.03 -0.74 0.81
C ALA A 47 -22.96 -1.65 0.20
N LYS A 48 -23.31 -2.42 -0.83
CA LYS A 48 -22.36 -3.32 -1.54
C LYS A 48 -21.09 -2.57 -2.02
N ALA A 49 -21.25 -1.32 -2.43
CA ALA A 49 -20.14 -0.45 -2.84
C ALA A 49 -19.14 -0.14 -1.72
N ALA A 50 -19.50 -0.30 -0.45
CA ALA A 50 -18.58 -0.11 0.68
C ALA A 50 -17.44 -1.13 0.70
N GLY A 51 -17.62 -2.30 0.07
CA GLY A 51 -16.55 -3.27 -0.14
C GLY A 51 -15.54 -2.88 -1.23
N MET A 52 -15.82 -1.82 -2.01
CA MET A 52 -14.95 -1.34 -3.08
C MET A 52 -14.15 -0.13 -2.59
N MET A 53 -12.91 -0.38 -2.13
CA MET A 53 -12.08 0.63 -1.48
C MET A 53 -11.86 1.93 -2.28
N GLY A 54 -11.83 1.85 -3.61
CA GLY A 54 -11.68 3.07 -4.39
C GLY A 54 -12.97 3.90 -4.51
N LEU A 55 -14.16 3.29 -4.44
CA LEU A 55 -15.42 4.05 -4.40
C LEU A 55 -15.59 4.75 -3.05
N THR A 56 -15.19 4.10 -1.96
CA THR A 56 -15.21 4.73 -0.63
C THR A 56 -14.19 5.87 -0.54
N ALA A 57 -13.01 5.73 -1.15
CA ALA A 57 -12.05 6.82 -1.27
C ALA A 57 -12.59 8.01 -2.09
N GLU A 58 -13.27 7.75 -3.21
CA GLU A 58 -13.90 8.82 -3.99
C GLU A 58 -15.04 9.52 -3.25
N MET A 59 -15.84 8.79 -2.48
CA MET A 59 -16.87 9.38 -1.61
C MET A 59 -16.25 10.34 -0.60
N LEU A 60 -15.18 9.91 0.09
CA LEU A 60 -14.47 10.76 1.05
C LEU A 60 -13.84 11.99 0.37
N ALA A 61 -13.23 11.80 -0.80
CA ALA A 61 -12.65 12.90 -1.56
C ALA A 61 -13.71 13.96 -1.91
N ARG A 62 -14.92 13.53 -2.33
CA ARG A 62 -16.04 14.45 -2.60
C ARG A 62 -16.54 15.14 -1.33
N LEU A 63 -16.70 14.38 -0.25
CA LEU A 63 -17.19 14.90 1.04
C LEU A 63 -16.29 15.98 1.63
N HIS A 64 -14.97 15.82 1.46
CA HIS A 64 -13.96 16.74 1.98
C HIS A 64 -13.42 17.73 0.94
N GLY A 65 -14.00 17.78 -0.26
CA GLY A 65 -13.59 18.71 -1.31
C GLY A 65 -12.16 18.52 -1.81
N ILE A 66 -11.63 17.29 -1.79
CA ILE A 66 -10.27 16.97 -2.23
C ILE A 66 -10.22 16.90 -3.76
N SER A 67 -9.61 17.92 -4.37
CA SER A 67 -9.51 18.03 -5.82
C SER A 67 -8.58 16.97 -6.44
N ARG A 68 -8.69 16.79 -7.76
CA ARG A 68 -7.80 15.90 -8.51
C ARG A 68 -6.34 16.37 -8.43
N GLU A 69 -6.13 17.67 -8.53
CA GLU A 69 -4.83 18.32 -8.47
C GLU A 69 -4.17 18.06 -7.11
N MET A 70 -4.94 18.12 -6.01
CA MET A 70 -4.43 17.79 -4.67
C MET A 70 -3.98 16.33 -4.57
N GLN A 71 -4.75 15.41 -5.14
CA GLN A 71 -4.42 13.98 -5.16
C GLN A 71 -3.15 13.71 -5.97
N ASP A 72 -3.04 14.30 -7.16
CA ASP A 72 -1.87 14.14 -8.04
C ASP A 72 -0.61 14.77 -7.41
N GLN A 73 -0.74 15.94 -6.76
CA GLN A 73 0.36 16.57 -6.02
C GLN A 73 0.83 15.70 -4.84
N PHE A 74 -0.10 15.08 -4.11
CA PHE A 74 0.24 14.16 -3.03
C PHE A 74 0.97 12.91 -3.55
N ALA A 75 0.49 12.32 -4.65
CA ALA A 75 1.11 11.15 -5.27
C ALA A 75 2.54 11.47 -5.76
N ALA A 76 2.74 12.60 -6.45
CA ALA A 76 4.06 13.03 -6.90
C ALA A 76 5.00 13.29 -5.71
N ARG A 77 4.51 13.94 -4.64
CA ARG A 77 5.29 14.16 -3.41
C ARG A 77 5.68 12.84 -2.73
N SER A 78 4.80 11.84 -2.72
CA SER A 78 5.06 10.53 -2.14
C SER A 78 6.27 9.86 -2.81
N HIS A 79 6.24 9.75 -4.14
CA HIS A 79 7.35 9.18 -4.91
C HIS A 79 8.64 10.00 -4.82
N ALA A 80 8.55 11.33 -4.86
CA ALA A 80 9.73 12.18 -4.73
C ALA A 80 10.44 12.00 -3.37
N ARG A 81 9.68 11.90 -2.27
CA ARG A 81 10.24 11.66 -0.93
C ARG A 81 10.83 10.27 -0.80
N ALA A 82 10.14 9.24 -1.28
CA ALA A 82 10.62 7.87 -1.26
C ALA A 82 11.94 7.76 -2.05
N TRP A 83 12.00 8.34 -3.25
CA TRP A 83 13.21 8.36 -4.05
C TRP A 83 14.36 9.10 -3.38
N ALA A 84 14.10 10.27 -2.78
CA ALA A 84 15.11 11.01 -2.04
C ALA A 84 15.68 10.21 -0.85
N ALA A 85 14.83 9.46 -0.15
CA ALA A 85 15.24 8.57 0.95
C ALA A 85 16.08 7.38 0.46
N THR A 86 15.75 6.80 -0.70
CA THR A 86 16.58 5.78 -1.35
C THR A 86 17.96 6.34 -1.69
N GLN A 87 18.03 7.52 -2.32
CA GLN A 87 19.27 8.14 -2.78
C GLN A 87 20.17 8.59 -1.63
N SER A 88 19.59 9.12 -0.54
CA SER A 88 20.35 9.51 0.65
C SER A 88 20.78 8.30 1.51
N GLY A 89 20.24 7.11 1.23
CA GLY A 89 20.48 5.91 2.02
C GLY A 89 19.70 5.87 3.34
N ALA A 90 18.68 6.72 3.52
CA ALA A 90 17.86 6.73 4.73
C ALA A 90 17.16 5.37 4.99
N PHE A 91 16.83 4.63 3.93
CA PHE A 91 16.24 3.29 4.04
C PHE A 91 17.24 2.15 4.32
N LYS A 92 18.56 2.41 4.32
CA LYS A 92 19.57 1.35 4.50
C LYS A 92 19.49 0.67 5.87
N ALA A 93 18.95 1.35 6.89
CA ALA A 93 18.83 0.81 8.24
C ALA A 93 17.63 -0.13 8.42
N GLU A 94 16.61 -0.02 7.56
CA GLU A 94 15.34 -0.76 7.69
C GLU A 94 15.12 -1.80 6.57
N ILE A 95 15.75 -1.63 5.40
CA ILE A 95 15.69 -2.61 4.31
C ILE A 95 16.73 -3.72 4.52
N ILE A 96 16.26 -4.96 4.61
CA ILE A 96 17.10 -6.15 4.57
C ILE A 96 17.24 -6.62 3.11
N PRO A 97 18.47 -6.72 2.56
CA PRO A 97 18.69 -7.19 1.19
C PRO A 97 18.03 -8.55 0.96
N THR A 98 17.18 -8.64 -0.06
CA THR A 98 16.36 -9.82 -0.33
C THR A 98 16.59 -10.32 -1.75
N GLY A 99 16.59 -11.64 -1.95
CA GLY A 99 16.74 -12.24 -3.27
C GLY A 99 15.46 -12.13 -4.09
N GLY A 100 15.62 -11.84 -5.38
CA GLY A 100 14.55 -11.81 -6.36
C GLY A 100 15.08 -12.14 -7.76
N HIS A 101 14.27 -11.88 -8.77
CA HIS A 101 14.66 -12.01 -10.17
C HIS A 101 14.47 -10.68 -10.88
N ASP A 102 15.42 -10.29 -11.73
CA ASP A 102 15.26 -9.11 -12.58
C ASP A 102 14.30 -9.36 -13.75
N ALA A 103 14.21 -8.39 -14.66
CA ALA A 103 13.33 -8.46 -15.82
C ALA A 103 13.66 -9.62 -16.78
N ASP A 104 14.91 -10.10 -16.78
CA ASP A 104 15.38 -11.22 -17.59
C ASP A 104 15.27 -12.56 -16.83
N GLY A 105 14.76 -12.53 -15.59
CA GLY A 105 14.63 -13.70 -14.74
C GLY A 105 15.93 -14.10 -14.06
N VAL A 106 16.95 -13.25 -14.06
CA VAL A 106 18.25 -13.53 -13.44
C VAL A 106 18.17 -13.27 -11.94
N LEU A 107 18.71 -14.20 -11.14
CA LEU A 107 18.81 -14.04 -9.70
C LEU A 107 19.59 -12.77 -9.34
N LYS A 108 18.95 -11.89 -8.58
CA LYS A 108 19.51 -10.61 -8.15
C LYS A 108 19.13 -10.32 -6.71
N SER A 109 20.05 -9.74 -5.95
CA SER A 109 19.74 -9.18 -4.64
C SER A 109 19.21 -7.76 -4.80
N PHE A 110 18.06 -7.49 -4.19
CA PHE A 110 17.43 -6.18 -4.14
C PHE A 110 17.59 -5.59 -2.75
N ASN A 111 18.08 -4.35 -2.70
CA ASN A 111 18.29 -3.56 -1.49
C ASN A 111 17.62 -2.17 -1.60
N TYR A 112 16.63 -2.06 -2.48
CA TYR A 112 15.84 -0.86 -2.74
C TYR A 112 14.42 -1.26 -3.15
N ASP A 113 13.47 -0.33 -3.02
CA ASP A 113 12.09 -0.56 -3.43
C ASP A 113 11.89 -0.35 -4.94
N GLU A 114 11.56 -1.42 -5.67
CA GLU A 114 11.30 -1.36 -7.12
C GLU A 114 10.06 -0.56 -7.52
N VAL A 115 9.12 -0.38 -6.58
CA VAL A 115 7.82 0.25 -6.82
C VAL A 115 7.89 1.78 -6.92
N ILE A 116 9.02 2.37 -6.51
CA ILE A 116 9.23 3.81 -6.60
C ILE A 116 9.35 4.20 -8.09
N ARG A 117 8.72 5.32 -8.46
CA ARG A 117 8.80 5.94 -9.79
C ARG A 117 9.43 7.32 -9.63
N PRO A 118 10.73 7.48 -9.92
CA PRO A 118 11.45 8.74 -9.69
C PRO A 118 11.05 9.82 -10.70
N GLU A 119 10.57 9.41 -11.87
CA GLU A 119 9.97 10.30 -12.84
C GLU A 119 8.61 10.80 -12.32
N PRO A 120 8.38 12.13 -12.25
CA PRO A 120 7.04 12.63 -12.04
C PRO A 120 6.15 12.11 -13.18
N PRO A 121 4.84 11.90 -12.96
CA PRO A 121 3.94 11.66 -14.08
C PRO A 121 4.12 12.82 -15.06
N SER A 122 4.79 12.53 -16.18
CA SER A 122 5.07 13.53 -17.19
C SER A 122 3.74 14.10 -17.70
N ARG A 123 3.74 15.27 -18.34
CA ARG A 123 2.59 15.73 -19.14
C ARG A 123 2.12 14.69 -20.19
N ARG A 124 2.91 13.63 -20.43
CA ARG A 124 2.63 12.45 -21.27
C ARG A 124 2.10 11.23 -20.52
N CYS A 125 1.95 11.26 -19.20
CA CYS A 125 1.05 10.34 -18.53
C CYS A 125 -0.34 10.74 -19.04
N PRO A 126 -1.04 9.91 -19.84
CA PRO A 126 -2.40 10.24 -20.25
C PRO A 126 -3.15 10.54 -18.97
N ARG A 127 -3.69 11.76 -18.81
CA ARG A 127 -4.44 12.22 -17.61
C ARG A 127 -5.11 10.99 -17.03
N LEU A 128 -4.56 10.43 -15.94
CA LEU A 128 -4.97 9.09 -15.50
C LEU A 128 -6.49 9.15 -15.39
N ASN A 129 -7.19 8.37 -16.22
CA ASN A 129 -8.64 8.42 -16.23
C ASN A 129 -9.12 8.08 -14.82
N ARG A 130 -10.24 8.67 -14.40
CA ARG A 130 -10.90 8.19 -13.20
C ARG A 130 -11.12 6.69 -13.37
N ARG A 131 -10.59 5.89 -12.43
CA ARG A 131 -10.58 4.44 -12.55
C ARG A 131 -11.93 3.81 -12.18
N LEU A 132 -12.77 4.51 -11.40
CA LEU A 132 -13.98 3.92 -10.81
C LEU A 132 -15.26 4.73 -11.03
N THR A 133 -15.22 6.07 -11.08
CA THR A 133 -16.36 6.85 -11.57
C THR A 133 -16.12 7.46 -12.95
N ARG A 134 -17.16 7.54 -13.77
CA ARG A 134 -17.17 8.37 -14.97
C ARG A 134 -17.07 9.85 -14.61
#